data_AF-A0A957LRE7-F1
#
_entry.id   AF-A0A957LRE7-F1
#
_cell.length_a   1.000
_cell.length_b   1.000
_cell.length_c   1.000
_cell.angle_alpha   90.00
_cell.angle_beta   90.00
_cell.angle_gamma   90.00
#
_symmetry.space_group_name_H-M   'P 1'
#
loop_
_entity.id
_entity.type
_entity.pdbx_description
1 polymer ?
#
loop_
_entity_poly.entity_id
_entity_poly.type
_entity_poly.pdbx_seq_one_letter_code
_entity_poly.pdbx_strand_id
1 'polypeptide(L)' 'IESIPSIKERKPLKLTEGLTHDLRNPPPGCIFQERCPKVMDICRSAKPPLDEIKPDHYVACHLYD' A
#
# COMPACT_ATOMS: atom_id res chain seq x y z
N ILE A 1 -11.83 9.09 6.95
CA ILE A 1 -12.42 9.92 8.03
C ILE A 1 -12.41 9.17 9.37
N GLU A 2 -12.61 7.84 9.39
CA GLU A 2 -12.62 7.01 10.62
C GLU A 2 -11.30 6.91 11.41
N SER A 3 -10.18 7.37 10.84
CA SER A 3 -8.88 7.44 11.54
C SER A 3 -8.62 8.79 12.20
N ILE A 4 -9.55 9.74 12.10
CA ILE A 4 -9.43 11.06 12.74
C ILE A 4 -10.09 11.00 14.13
N PRO A 5 -9.36 11.32 15.22
CA PRO A 5 -9.92 11.36 16.57
C PRO A 5 -11.01 12.42 16.70
N SER A 6 -12.12 12.07 17.34
CA SER A 6 -13.14 13.04 17.73
C SER A 6 -12.76 13.73 19.04
N ILE A 7 -12.96 15.05 19.07
CA ILE A 7 -12.75 15.87 20.28
C ILE A 7 -13.90 15.68 21.29
N LYS A 8 -15.11 15.31 20.81
CA LYS A 8 -16.32 15.20 21.65
C LYS A 8 -16.51 13.83 22.29
N GLU A 9 -16.01 12.77 21.66
CA GLU A 9 -16.28 11.39 22.07
C GLU A 9 -15.07 10.49 21.77
N ARG A 10 -14.76 9.58 22.70
CA ARG A 10 -13.74 8.55 22.47
C ARG A 10 -14.33 7.43 21.63
N LYS A 11 -13.97 7.40 20.35
CA LYS A 11 -14.26 6.29 19.43
C LYS A 11 -12.98 5.52 19.12
N PRO A 12 -13.02 4.17 19.03
CA PRO A 12 -11.89 3.41 18.55
C PRO A 12 -11.57 3.82 17.12
N LEU A 13 -10.29 4.16 16.87
CA LEU A 13 -9.83 4.59 15.55
C LEU A 13 -9.68 3.36 14.66
N LYS A 14 -10.09 3.50 13.40
CA LYS A 14 -9.78 2.49 12.40
C LYS A 14 -8.30 2.55 12.08
N LEU A 15 -7.56 1.59 12.63
CA LEU A 15 -6.16 1.38 12.28
C LEU A 15 -6.13 0.73 10.90
N THR A 16 -5.43 1.35 9.96
CA THR A 16 -5.07 0.63 8.73
C THR A 16 -4.18 -0.52 9.12
N GLU A 17 -4.68 -1.73 8.90
CA GLU A 17 -3.94 -2.96 9.15
C GLU A 17 -2.72 -3.06 8.22
N GLY A 18 -1.77 -3.90 8.63
CA GLY A 18 -0.58 -4.22 7.87
C GLY A 18 0.71 -3.74 8.52
N LEU A 19 1.68 -4.64 8.59
CA LEU A 19 3.03 -4.37 9.07
C LEU A 19 3.78 -3.51 8.05
N THR A 20 4.41 -2.44 8.52
CA THR A 20 5.42 -1.76 7.70
C THR A 20 6.65 -2.66 7.66
N HIS A 21 7.15 -2.99 6.47
CA HIS A 21 8.45 -3.64 6.37
C HIS A 21 9.56 -2.74 6.93
N ASP A 22 10.69 -3.32 7.31
CA ASP A 22 11.87 -2.53 7.62
C ASP A 22 12.27 -1.72 6.39
N LEU A 23 12.43 -0.40 6.56
CA LEU A 23 12.82 0.49 5.47
C LEU A 23 14.27 0.23 5.02
N ARG A 24 15.11 -0.34 5.88
CA ARG A 24 16.49 -0.71 5.55
C ARG A 24 16.56 -1.99 4.73
N ASN A 25 15.56 -2.87 4.87
CA ASN A 25 15.49 -4.18 4.25
C ASN A 25 14.13 -4.34 3.55
N PRO A 26 13.87 -3.60 2.47
CA PRO A 26 12.63 -3.73 1.73
C PRO A 26 12.54 -5.13 1.10
N PRO A 27 11.32 -5.68 0.96
CA PRO A 27 11.14 -6.96 0.29
C PRO A 27 11.50 -6.84 -1.20
N PRO A 28 11.86 -7.94 -1.87
CA PRO A 28 12.37 -7.91 -3.25
C PRO A 28 11.31 -7.48 -4.28
N GLY A 29 10.02 -7.70 -3.99
CA GLY A 29 8.91 -7.33 -4.86
C GLY A 29 8.30 -5.96 -4.54
N CYS A 30 6.98 -5.87 -4.64
CA CYS A 30 6.21 -4.71 -4.22
C CYS A 30 6.37 -4.47 -2.71
N ILE A 31 6.74 -3.24 -2.34
CA ILE A 31 6.89 -2.81 -0.94
C ILE A 31 5.58 -2.91 -0.15
N PHE A 32 4.44 -2.89 -0.84
CA PHE A 32 3.12 -2.98 -0.22
C PHE A 32 2.61 -4.42 -0.08
N GLN A 33 3.38 -5.45 -0.46
CA GLN A 33 2.89 -6.84 -0.53
C GLN A 33 2.32 -7.39 0.80
N GLU A 34 2.80 -6.92 1.95
CA GLU A 34 2.33 -7.37 3.28
C GLU A 34 1.08 -6.61 3.76
N ARG A 35 0.71 -5.53 3.09
CA ARG A 35 -0.42 -4.66 3.47
C ARG A 35 -1.48 -4.51 2.37
N CYS A 36 -1.18 -4.96 1.15
CA CYS A 36 -2.06 -4.79 0.00
C CYS A 36 -3.18 -5.84 0.05
N PRO A 37 -4.47 -5.43 0.06
CA PRO A 37 -5.59 -6.37 0.04
C PRO A 37 -5.76 -7.09 -1.31
N LYS A 38 -5.01 -6.66 -2.34
CA LYS A 38 -5.03 -7.22 -3.70
C LYS A 38 -3.66 -7.81 -4.08
N VAL A 39 -2.88 -8.28 -3.11
CA VAL A 39 -1.57 -8.87 -3.36
C VAL A 39 -1.68 -10.10 -4.26
N MET A 40 -0.77 -10.21 -5.23
CA MET A 40 -0.64 -11.35 -6.14
C MET A 40 0.76 -11.95 -6.00
N ASP A 41 0.98 -13.15 -6.55
CA ASP A 41 2.29 -13.83 -6.44
C ASP A 41 3.42 -13.00 -7.06
N ILE A 42 3.16 -12.34 -8.20
CA ILE A 42 4.11 -11.43 -8.85
C ILE A 42 4.53 -10.27 -7.93
N CYS A 43 3.64 -9.79 -7.05
CA CYS A 43 3.95 -8.71 -6.12
C CYS A 43 5.02 -9.11 -5.09
N ARG A 44 5.27 -10.42 -4.88
CA ARG A 44 6.26 -10.89 -3.92
C ARG A 44 7.65 -11.03 -4.52
N SER A 45 7.72 -11.27 -5.83
CA SER A 45 8.95 -11.58 -6.57
C SER A 45 9.45 -10.43 -7.44
N ALA A 46 8.57 -9.58 -7.96
CA ALA A 46 8.91 -8.50 -8.86
C ALA A 46 8.42 -7.14 -8.35
N LYS A 47 9.22 -6.10 -8.64
CA LYS A 47 8.84 -4.72 -8.37
C LYS A 47 8.00 -4.21 -9.55
N PRO A 48 6.86 -3.55 -9.30
CA PRO A 48 6.04 -3.02 -10.38
C PRO A 48 6.76 -1.89 -11.14
N PRO A 49 6.59 -1.82 -12.48
CA PRO A 49 7.06 -0.69 -13.28
C PRO A 49 6.30 0.58 -12.90
N LEU A 50 6.84 1.75 -13.25
CA LEU A 50 6.15 3.03 -13.07
C LEU A 50 5.54 3.44 -14.41
N ASP A 51 4.23 3.27 -14.53
CA ASP A 51 3.49 3.50 -15.78
C ASP A 51 2.55 4.69 -15.66
N GLU A 52 2.41 5.43 -16.77
CA GLU A 52 1.46 6.54 -16.88
C GLU A 52 0.09 5.99 -17.31
N ILE A 53 -0.91 6.06 -16.43
CA ILE A 53 -2.26 5.55 -16.72
C ILE A 53 -3.22 6.65 -17.19
N LYS A 54 -2.89 7.92 -16.94
CA LYS A 54 -3.59 9.13 -17.43
C LYS A 54 -2.57 10.27 -17.52
N PRO A 55 -2.82 11.35 -18.29
CA PRO A 55 -1.92 12.49 -18.37
C PRO A 55 -1.54 12.99 -16.96
N ASP A 56 -0.23 13.05 -16.71
CA ASP A 56 0.37 13.45 -15.42
C ASP A 56 0.00 12.54 -14.22
N HIS A 57 -0.43 11.30 -14.47
CA HIS A 57 -0.82 10.34 -13.43
C HIS A 57 -0.12 9.00 -13.59
N TYR A 58 0.82 8.75 -12.68
CA TYR A 58 1.70 7.57 -12.71
C TYR A 58 1.35 6.60 -11.58
N VAL A 59 1.42 5.31 -11.89
CA VAL A 59 1.13 4.22 -10.95
C VAL A 59 2.23 3.17 -11.04
N ALA A 60 2.67 2.68 -9.88
CA ALA A 60 3.56 1.54 -9.79
C ALA A 60 2.85 0.33 -9.15
N CYS A 61 2.03 -0.36 -9.94
CA CYS A 61 1.21 -1.47 -9.45
C CYS A 61 0.86 -2.46 -10.57
N HIS A 62 1.18 -3.74 -10.36
CA HIS A 62 0.86 -4.86 -11.26
C HIS A 62 -0.63 -5.07 -11.57
N LEU A 63 -1.54 -4.34 -10.91
CA LEU A 63 -2.97 -4.36 -11.24
C LEU A 63 -3.32 -3.48 -12.46
N TYR A 64 -2.42 -2.59 -12.84
CA TYR A 64 -2.59 -1.64 -13.95
C TYR A 64 -1.58 -1.88 -15.07
N ASP A 65 -0.78 -2.94 -14.97
CA ASP A 65 0.06 -3.48 -16.05
C ASP A 65 -0.82 -4.17 -17.11
#